data_AF-A0A8T7LWK6-F1
#
_entry.id   AF-A0A8T7LWK6-F1
#
_cell.length_a   1.000
_cell.length_b   1.000
_cell.length_c   1.000
_cell.angle_alpha   90.00
_cell.angle_beta   90.00
_cell.angle_gamma   90.00
#
_symmetry.space_group_name_H-M   'P 1'
#
loop_
_entity.id
_entity.type
_entity.pdbx_description
1 polymer ?
#
loop_
_entity_poly.entity_id
_entity_poly.type
_entity_poly.pdbx_seq_one_letter_code
_entity_poly.pdbx_strand_id
1 'polypeptide(L)'
;MEKQKRLLWTRDSSILLGGFLLTIFLIVYIWWPLAEEYLKYVNWDGAWWRYMDWLLLGIFGFMSVTIITRANLKTDGLIIVVGVCGGLAIESWGTQTNLWHYYTDERPPLWIIPAWPIANLSIDRVTRLFNWTINKIGQRFRFILQPSSFIIFYWITFASFISLMLVFVAPTFDKSFTWFSLALCILLVLTPTDHRFAMLTFIAGSGLGYFLELWGTTRECWTYYTLETPPLFAVLAHGMAAVAFWRAGLMLKMLWGRFGFSKPQPAQVQ
;
A
#
# COMPACT_ATOMS: atom_id res chain seq x y z
N MET A 1 16.44 -21.39 -25.30
CA MET A 1 16.37 -19.99 -24.81
C MET A 1 14.97 -19.35 -24.93
N GLU A 2 13.87 -20.11 -25.14
CA GLU A 2 12.51 -19.53 -25.23
C GLU A 2 11.70 -19.54 -23.92
N LYS A 3 12.07 -20.34 -22.91
CA LYS A 3 11.29 -20.49 -21.67
C LYS A 3 11.33 -19.28 -20.72
N GLN A 4 12.19 -18.29 -20.99
CA GLN A 4 12.43 -17.16 -20.07
C GLN A 4 11.66 -15.88 -20.44
N LYS A 5 11.04 -15.82 -21.63
CA LYS A 5 10.31 -14.63 -22.12
C LYS A 5 8.94 -14.40 -21.46
N ARG A 6 8.38 -15.38 -20.73
CA ARG A 6 7.05 -15.26 -20.07
C ARG A 6 7.11 -14.95 -18.57
N LEU A 7 8.22 -14.39 -18.06
CA LEU A 7 8.35 -14.16 -16.62
C LEU A 7 7.67 -12.88 -16.11
N LEU A 8 7.38 -11.90 -16.97
CA LEU A 8 6.78 -10.62 -16.54
C LEU A 8 5.29 -10.52 -16.86
N TRP A 9 4.84 -11.18 -17.93
CA TRP A 9 3.49 -11.11 -18.44
C TRP A 9 2.78 -12.45 -18.31
N THR A 10 1.71 -12.51 -17.53
CA THR A 10 0.91 -13.73 -17.34
C THR A 10 -0.44 -13.62 -18.07
N ARG A 11 -1.18 -14.74 -18.16
CA ARG A 11 -2.57 -14.70 -18.61
C ARG A 11 -3.41 -13.77 -17.72
N ASP A 12 -3.20 -13.85 -16.42
CA ASP A 12 -3.84 -13.00 -15.42
C ASP A 12 -3.48 -11.52 -15.61
N SER A 13 -2.23 -11.19 -16.01
CA SER A 13 -1.84 -9.82 -16.39
C SER A 13 -2.69 -9.28 -17.55
N SER A 14 -2.99 -10.14 -18.53
CA SER A 14 -3.81 -9.76 -19.69
C SER A 14 -5.27 -9.54 -19.28
N ILE A 15 -5.80 -10.36 -18.38
CA ILE A 15 -7.16 -10.22 -17.82
C ILE A 15 -7.26 -8.93 -17.02
N LEU A 16 -6.30 -8.66 -16.12
CA LEU A 16 -6.27 -7.44 -15.32
C LEU A 16 -6.10 -6.20 -16.20
N LEU A 17 -5.20 -6.21 -17.19
CA LEU A 17 -5.05 -5.09 -18.11
C LEU A 17 -6.35 -4.86 -18.90
N GLY A 18 -6.99 -5.92 -19.41
CA GLY A 18 -8.25 -5.81 -20.13
C GLY A 18 -9.37 -5.21 -19.27
N GLY A 19 -9.52 -5.71 -18.04
CA GLY A 19 -10.46 -5.14 -17.07
C GLY A 19 -10.15 -3.70 -16.71
N PHE A 20 -8.87 -3.36 -16.51
CA PHE A 20 -8.43 -2.00 -16.21
C PHE A 20 -8.72 -1.03 -17.35
N LEU A 21 -8.40 -1.39 -18.60
CA LEU A 21 -8.69 -0.57 -19.77
C LEU A 21 -10.20 -0.41 -19.99
N LEU A 22 -10.98 -1.46 -19.75
CA LEU A 22 -12.44 -1.38 -19.78
C LEU A 22 -12.97 -0.43 -18.71
N THR A 23 -12.44 -0.48 -17.48
CA THR A 23 -12.82 0.45 -16.41
C THR A 23 -12.45 1.89 -16.75
N ILE A 24 -11.24 2.16 -17.26
CA ILE A 24 -10.85 3.50 -17.74
C ILE A 24 -11.82 3.97 -18.82
N PHE A 25 -12.10 3.11 -19.81
CA PHE A 25 -13.03 3.44 -20.88
C PHE A 25 -14.42 3.80 -20.34
N LEU A 26 -14.95 3.03 -19.38
CA LEU A 26 -16.22 3.31 -18.74
C LEU A 26 -16.20 4.61 -17.93
N ILE A 27 -15.12 4.88 -17.20
CA ILE A 27 -14.96 6.15 -16.46
C ILE A 27 -14.97 7.32 -17.44
N VAL A 28 -14.15 7.28 -18.48
CA VAL A 28 -14.09 8.34 -19.50
C VAL A 28 -15.44 8.53 -20.16
N TYR A 29 -16.13 7.44 -20.51
CA TYR A 29 -17.44 7.50 -21.15
C TYR A 29 -18.52 8.11 -20.23
N ILE A 30 -18.61 7.64 -19.00
CA ILE A 30 -19.62 8.10 -18.02
C ILE A 30 -19.37 9.55 -17.61
N TRP A 31 -18.11 9.91 -17.38
CA TRP A 31 -17.70 11.23 -16.87
C TRP A 31 -17.31 12.20 -17.98
N TRP A 32 -17.55 11.86 -19.25
CA TRP A 32 -17.22 12.72 -20.39
C TRP A 32 -17.79 14.15 -20.27
N PRO A 33 -19.05 14.37 -19.85
CA PRO A 33 -19.58 15.73 -19.71
C PRO A 33 -18.81 16.58 -18.69
N LEU A 34 -18.42 15.96 -17.57
CA LEU A 34 -17.60 16.63 -16.55
C LEU A 34 -16.20 16.94 -17.08
N ALA A 35 -15.62 16.02 -17.85
CA ALA A 35 -14.33 16.24 -18.50
C ALA A 35 -14.40 17.41 -19.48
N GLU A 36 -15.45 17.54 -20.28
CA GLU A 36 -15.62 18.68 -21.19
C GLU A 36 -15.67 20.02 -20.44
N GLU A 37 -16.41 20.09 -19.33
CA GLU A 37 -16.45 21.29 -18.50
C GLU A 37 -15.08 21.63 -17.92
N TYR A 38 -14.36 20.63 -17.39
CA TYR A 38 -13.03 20.81 -16.85
C TYR A 38 -12.02 21.28 -17.92
N LEU A 39 -12.05 20.66 -19.11
CA LEU A 39 -11.13 20.95 -20.21
C LEU A 39 -11.34 22.35 -20.81
N LYS A 40 -12.51 22.99 -20.61
CA LYS A 40 -12.75 24.39 -21.00
C LYS A 40 -11.97 25.39 -20.15
N TYR A 41 -11.60 25.04 -18.91
CA TYR A 41 -10.78 25.90 -18.05
C TYR A 41 -9.29 25.85 -18.44
N VAL A 42 -8.87 24.88 -19.24
CA VAL A 42 -7.49 24.73 -19.67
C VAL A 42 -7.21 25.68 -20.83
N ASN A 43 -6.24 26.58 -20.64
CA ASN A 43 -5.70 27.36 -21.75
C ASN A 43 -4.77 26.49 -22.60
N TRP A 44 -5.30 25.96 -23.71
CA TRP A 44 -4.60 25.08 -24.65
C TRP A 44 -3.49 25.77 -25.46
N ASP A 45 -3.62 27.07 -25.69
CA ASP A 45 -2.62 27.88 -26.42
C ASP A 45 -1.43 28.28 -25.53
N GLY A 46 -1.53 28.02 -24.23
CA GLY A 46 -0.51 28.35 -23.23
C GLY A 46 0.20 27.13 -22.66
N ALA A 47 0.68 27.29 -21.42
CA ALA A 47 1.36 26.23 -20.68
C ALA A 47 0.37 25.19 -20.09
N TRP A 48 -0.42 24.54 -20.95
CA TRP A 48 -1.47 23.56 -20.58
C TRP A 48 -0.95 22.45 -19.65
N TRP A 49 0.32 22.07 -19.79
CA TRP A 49 0.96 21.06 -18.94
C TRP A 49 0.98 21.44 -17.46
N ARG A 50 0.85 22.72 -17.09
CA ARG A 50 0.75 23.16 -15.69
C ARG A 50 -0.59 22.82 -15.03
N TYR A 51 -1.63 22.61 -15.83
CA TYR A 51 -2.96 22.21 -15.34
C TYR A 51 -3.07 20.70 -15.10
N MET A 52 -2.06 19.93 -15.52
CA MET A 52 -2.01 18.48 -15.33
C MET A 52 -1.38 18.13 -13.99
N ASP A 53 -2.04 17.25 -13.24
CA ASP A 53 -1.47 16.72 -12.01
C ASP A 53 -0.47 15.59 -12.32
N TRP A 54 0.76 15.97 -12.63
CA TRP A 54 1.84 15.03 -12.96
C TRP A 54 2.15 14.05 -11.83
N LEU A 55 1.94 14.46 -10.57
CA LEU A 55 2.16 13.59 -9.43
C LEU A 55 1.12 12.48 -9.39
N LEU A 56 -0.17 12.83 -9.55
CA LEU A 56 -1.26 11.84 -9.65
C LEU A 56 -1.05 10.88 -10.82
N LEU A 57 -0.75 11.43 -12.01
CA LEU A 57 -0.50 10.62 -13.20
C LEU A 57 0.69 9.67 -13.01
N GLY A 58 1.76 10.14 -12.37
CA GLY A 58 2.94 9.34 -12.04
C GLY A 58 2.62 8.21 -11.06
N ILE A 59 1.91 8.50 -9.97
CA ILE A 59 1.50 7.50 -8.97
C ILE A 59 0.55 6.47 -9.60
N PHE A 60 -0.47 6.93 -10.32
CA PHE A 60 -1.43 6.07 -11.00
C PHE A 60 -0.75 5.17 -12.04
N GLY A 61 0.11 5.74 -12.89
CA GLY A 61 0.88 4.99 -13.88
C GLY A 61 1.81 3.96 -13.23
N PHE A 62 2.52 4.36 -12.17
CA PHE A 62 3.39 3.45 -11.40
C PHE A 62 2.61 2.27 -10.82
N MET A 63 1.52 2.54 -10.08
CA MET A 63 0.70 1.49 -9.48
C MET A 63 0.04 0.57 -10.53
N SER A 64 -0.38 1.14 -11.66
CA SER A 64 -0.94 0.35 -12.77
C SER A 64 0.09 -0.64 -13.32
N VAL A 65 1.31 -0.18 -13.58
CA VAL A 65 2.40 -1.03 -14.08
C VAL A 65 2.78 -2.10 -13.05
N THR A 66 2.91 -1.75 -11.77
CA THR A 66 3.32 -2.70 -10.73
C THR A 66 2.28 -3.81 -10.54
N ILE A 67 0.99 -3.49 -10.48
CA ILE A 67 -0.09 -4.47 -10.27
C ILE A 67 -0.21 -5.44 -11.44
N ILE A 68 -0.12 -4.94 -12.67
CA ILE A 68 -0.21 -5.77 -13.88
C ILE A 68 1.00 -6.69 -14.01
N THR A 69 2.18 -6.23 -13.58
CA THR A 69 3.41 -7.02 -13.66
C THR A 69 3.32 -8.26 -12.78
N ARG A 70 3.44 -9.45 -13.40
CA ARG A 70 3.34 -10.76 -12.73
C ARG A 70 2.05 -10.96 -11.91
N ALA A 71 0.93 -10.45 -12.40
CA ALA A 71 -0.37 -10.63 -11.79
C ALA A 71 -0.71 -12.13 -11.56
N ASN A 72 -1.36 -12.41 -10.43
CA ASN A 72 -1.84 -13.73 -10.05
C ASN A 72 -3.16 -13.58 -9.29
N LEU A 73 -4.28 -13.78 -9.96
CA LEU A 73 -5.61 -13.48 -9.42
C LEU A 73 -5.91 -14.24 -8.12
N LYS A 74 -5.40 -15.47 -7.99
CA LYS A 74 -5.61 -16.29 -6.78
C LYS A 74 -4.92 -15.69 -5.55
N THR A 75 -3.69 -15.20 -5.72
CA THR A 75 -2.93 -14.58 -4.62
C THR A 75 -3.40 -13.16 -4.37
N ASP A 76 -3.70 -12.43 -5.45
CA ASP A 76 -4.09 -11.03 -5.41
C ASP A 76 -5.48 -10.85 -4.79
N GLY A 77 -6.40 -11.80 -4.97
CA GLY A 77 -7.71 -11.76 -4.34
C GLY A 77 -7.65 -11.65 -2.82
N LEU A 78 -6.73 -12.38 -2.17
CA LEU A 78 -6.55 -12.26 -0.72
C LEU A 78 -5.97 -10.89 -0.32
N ILE A 79 -5.01 -10.38 -1.10
CA ILE A 79 -4.39 -9.07 -0.86
C ILE A 79 -5.45 -7.96 -0.99
N ILE A 80 -6.36 -8.09 -1.96
CA ILE A 80 -7.49 -7.18 -2.16
C ILE A 80 -8.42 -7.21 -0.95
N VAL A 81 -8.87 -8.39 -0.51
CA VAL A 81 -9.77 -8.51 0.66
C VAL A 81 -9.14 -7.90 1.90
N VAL A 82 -7.87 -8.22 2.18
CA VAL A 82 -7.16 -7.63 3.33
C VAL A 82 -7.00 -6.12 3.17
N GLY A 83 -6.70 -5.63 1.96
CA GLY A 83 -6.58 -4.21 1.67
C GLY A 83 -7.90 -3.45 1.88
N VAL A 84 -9.04 -4.02 1.47
CA VAL A 84 -10.37 -3.42 1.70
C VAL A 84 -10.69 -3.36 3.18
N CYS A 85 -10.61 -4.48 3.90
CA CYS A 85 -10.94 -4.53 5.33
C CYS A 85 -9.99 -3.67 6.17
N GLY A 86 -8.69 -3.73 5.84
CA GLY A 86 -7.66 -2.95 6.51
C GLY A 86 -7.79 -1.45 6.25
N GLY A 87 -8.05 -1.06 5.00
CA GLY A 87 -8.33 0.33 4.63
C GLY A 87 -9.56 0.87 5.36
N LEU A 88 -10.66 0.11 5.38
CA LEU A 88 -11.85 0.47 6.16
C LEU A 88 -11.53 0.69 7.64
N ALA A 89 -10.73 -0.17 8.25
CA ALA A 89 -10.34 -0.03 9.65
C ALA A 89 -9.49 1.23 9.90
N ILE A 90 -8.54 1.52 9.02
CA ILE A 90 -7.66 2.69 9.15
C ILE A 90 -8.42 3.98 8.92
N GLU A 91 -9.24 4.07 7.86
CA GLU A 91 -10.07 5.24 7.61
C GLU A 91 -11.09 5.46 8.71
N SER A 92 -11.69 4.39 9.24
CA SER A 92 -12.59 4.48 10.38
C SER A 92 -11.86 4.99 11.61
N TRP A 93 -10.64 4.53 11.87
CA TRP A 93 -9.85 5.03 12.98
C TRP A 93 -9.55 6.52 12.83
N GLY A 94 -8.92 6.96 11.73
CA GLY A 94 -8.45 8.35 11.62
C GLY A 94 -9.55 9.38 11.53
N THR A 95 -10.59 9.11 10.75
CA THR A 95 -11.67 10.08 10.52
C THR A 95 -12.60 10.19 11.73
N GLN A 96 -12.84 9.09 12.47
CA GLN A 96 -13.67 9.11 13.68
C GLN A 96 -12.94 9.75 14.88
N THR A 97 -11.62 9.65 14.93
CA THR A 97 -10.81 10.29 15.98
C THR A 97 -10.41 11.73 15.65
N ASN A 98 -10.73 12.22 14.44
CA ASN A 98 -10.32 13.54 13.93
C ASN A 98 -8.79 13.71 13.79
N LEU A 99 -8.06 12.62 13.53
CA LEU A 99 -6.63 12.70 13.19
C LEU A 99 -6.43 13.27 11.78
N TRP A 100 -7.36 12.96 10.86
CA TRP A 100 -7.45 13.59 9.54
C TRP A 100 -8.90 13.72 9.10
N HIS A 101 -9.12 14.66 8.17
CA HIS A 101 -10.40 14.91 7.53
C HIS A 101 -10.24 14.95 6.03
N TYR A 102 -11.27 14.50 5.32
CA TYR A 102 -11.37 14.59 3.86
C TYR A 102 -12.22 15.80 3.49
N TYR A 103 -12.01 16.35 2.30
CA TYR A 103 -12.83 17.45 1.76
C TYR A 103 -14.33 17.11 1.64
N THR A 104 -14.68 15.82 1.69
CA THR A 104 -16.07 15.33 1.65
C THR A 104 -16.73 15.24 3.03
N ASP A 105 -15.99 15.45 4.12
CA ASP A 105 -16.44 15.30 5.52
C ASP A 105 -16.99 13.90 5.90
N GLU A 106 -16.91 12.91 5.02
CA GLU A 106 -17.34 11.52 5.25
C GLU A 106 -16.46 10.78 6.27
N ARG A 107 -17.06 9.88 7.07
CA ARG A 107 -16.37 9.13 8.15
C ARG A 107 -16.89 7.68 8.30
N PRO A 108 -16.18 6.65 7.81
CA PRO A 108 -15.06 6.71 6.86
C PRO A 108 -15.55 7.05 5.45
N PRO A 109 -14.75 7.75 4.62
CA PRO A 109 -15.07 7.96 3.21
C PRO A 109 -15.01 6.64 2.43
N LEU A 110 -16.13 6.23 1.84
CA LEU A 110 -16.18 4.97 1.10
C LEU A 110 -15.46 5.07 -0.25
N TRP A 111 -15.33 6.27 -0.80
CA TRP A 111 -14.74 6.53 -2.10
C TRP A 111 -13.23 6.24 -2.16
N ILE A 112 -12.51 6.34 -1.03
CA ILE A 112 -11.05 6.07 -1.00
C ILE A 112 -10.73 4.60 -0.69
N ILE A 113 -11.69 3.83 -0.17
CA ILE A 113 -11.50 2.41 0.17
C ILE A 113 -10.96 1.57 -1.01
N PRO A 114 -11.42 1.75 -2.26
CA PRO A 114 -10.84 1.05 -3.40
C PRO A 114 -9.35 1.32 -3.66
N ALA A 115 -8.81 2.46 -3.19
CA ALA A 115 -7.39 2.80 -3.36
C ALA A 115 -6.47 1.93 -2.47
N TRP A 116 -6.96 1.49 -1.30
CA TRP A 116 -6.19 0.68 -0.36
C TRP A 116 -5.72 -0.68 -0.94
N PRO A 117 -6.59 -1.48 -1.60
CA PRO A 117 -6.17 -2.67 -2.33
C PRO A 117 -5.13 -2.41 -3.42
N ILE A 118 -5.25 -1.32 -4.17
CA ILE A 118 -4.35 -0.94 -5.26
C ILE A 118 -2.96 -0.64 -4.71
N ALA A 119 -2.89 0.18 -3.65
CA ALA A 119 -1.65 0.47 -2.95
C ALA A 119 -1.04 -0.80 -2.35
N ASN A 120 -1.86 -1.64 -1.68
CA ASN A 120 -1.38 -2.88 -1.05
C ASN A 120 -0.78 -3.87 -2.06
N LEU A 121 -1.43 -4.06 -3.22
CA LEU A 121 -0.89 -4.87 -4.32
C LEU A 121 0.43 -4.31 -4.83
N SER A 122 0.49 -2.99 -5.07
CA SER A 122 1.71 -2.32 -5.53
C SER A 122 2.86 -2.52 -4.55
N ILE A 123 2.59 -2.37 -3.25
CA ILE A 123 3.57 -2.57 -2.18
C ILE A 123 4.04 -4.03 -2.13
N ASP A 124 3.14 -5.02 -2.19
CA ASP A 124 3.52 -6.44 -2.24
C ASP A 124 4.49 -6.73 -3.41
N ARG A 125 4.23 -6.17 -4.60
CA ARG A 125 5.12 -6.33 -5.76
C ARG A 125 6.47 -5.69 -5.55
N VAL A 126 6.51 -4.45 -5.04
CA VAL A 126 7.75 -3.74 -4.74
C VAL A 126 8.55 -4.48 -3.67
N THR A 127 7.91 -4.96 -2.60
CA THR A 127 8.55 -5.75 -1.53
C THR A 127 9.16 -7.04 -2.08
N ARG A 128 8.43 -7.78 -2.94
CA ARG A 128 8.97 -8.99 -3.59
C ARG A 128 10.16 -8.66 -4.48
N LEU A 129 10.11 -7.55 -5.22
CA LEU A 129 11.22 -7.07 -6.05
C LEU A 129 12.44 -6.73 -5.18
N PHE A 130 12.27 -5.98 -4.10
CA PHE A 130 13.34 -5.68 -3.15
C PHE A 130 13.94 -6.96 -2.56
N ASN A 131 13.08 -7.88 -2.12
CA ASN A 131 13.55 -9.14 -1.55
C ASN A 131 14.36 -9.97 -2.56
N TRP A 132 13.90 -10.05 -3.81
CA TRP A 132 14.63 -10.70 -4.89
C TRP A 132 15.97 -10.02 -5.20
N THR A 133 15.98 -8.69 -5.30
CA THR A 133 17.19 -7.90 -5.55
C THR A 133 18.23 -8.10 -4.46
N ILE A 134 17.81 -8.05 -3.19
CA ILE A 134 18.67 -8.28 -2.03
C ILE A 134 19.22 -9.72 -2.03
N ASN A 135 18.39 -10.72 -2.35
CA ASN A 135 18.87 -12.10 -2.48
C ASN A 135 19.90 -12.26 -3.59
N LYS A 136 19.67 -11.64 -4.75
CA LYS A 136 20.57 -11.70 -5.90
C LYS A 136 21.90 -11.01 -5.63
N ILE A 137 21.87 -9.85 -4.96
CA ILE A 137 23.07 -9.12 -4.55
C ILE A 137 23.80 -9.90 -3.45
N GLY A 138 23.10 -10.44 -2.46
CA GLY A 138 23.70 -11.23 -1.37
C GLY A 138 24.38 -12.52 -1.84
N GLN A 139 23.85 -13.17 -2.86
CA GLN A 139 24.53 -14.32 -3.51
C GLN A 139 25.84 -13.90 -4.19
N ARG A 140 25.93 -12.66 -4.70
CA ARG A 140 27.11 -12.11 -5.37
C ARG A 140 28.12 -11.53 -4.38
N PHE A 141 27.65 -10.98 -3.27
CA PHE A 141 28.46 -10.38 -2.20
C PHE A 141 28.09 -11.06 -0.88
N ARG A 142 28.76 -12.19 -0.57
CA ARG A 142 28.56 -13.01 0.66
C ARG A 142 28.68 -12.23 1.99
N PHE A 143 29.12 -10.97 1.97
CA PHE A 143 29.60 -10.23 3.13
C PHE A 143 28.62 -9.21 3.72
N ILE A 144 27.56 -8.78 3.01
CA ILE A 144 26.81 -7.55 3.39
C ILE A 144 25.47 -7.80 4.12
N LEU A 145 24.89 -9.00 4.06
CA LEU A 145 23.55 -9.27 4.59
C LEU A 145 23.57 -10.36 5.66
N GLN A 146 24.19 -10.07 6.81
CA GLN A 146 24.03 -10.92 7.98
C GLN A 146 22.57 -10.85 8.48
N PRO A 147 21.95 -11.99 8.84
CA PRO A 147 20.59 -12.03 9.39
C PRO A 147 20.39 -11.14 10.64
N SER A 148 21.44 -10.97 11.44
CA SER A 148 21.45 -10.15 12.66
C SER A 148 21.18 -8.66 12.39
N SER A 149 21.66 -8.11 11.26
CA SER A 149 21.47 -6.69 10.94
C SER A 149 19.99 -6.33 10.76
N PHE A 150 19.21 -7.20 10.11
CA PHE A 150 17.77 -6.96 9.93
C PHE A 150 17.00 -6.94 11.24
N ILE A 151 17.43 -7.70 12.24
CA ILE A 151 16.81 -7.71 13.57
C ILE A 151 17.06 -6.37 14.27
N ILE A 152 18.30 -5.87 14.23
CA ILE A 152 18.64 -4.56 14.82
C ILE A 152 17.86 -3.44 14.14
N PHE A 153 17.89 -3.39 12.80
CA PHE A 153 17.17 -2.37 12.05
C PHE A 153 15.65 -2.45 12.26
N TYR A 154 15.10 -3.65 12.39
CA TYR A 154 13.71 -3.85 12.74
C TYR A 154 13.37 -3.18 14.07
N TRP A 155 14.09 -3.52 15.15
CA TRP A 155 13.76 -2.98 16.47
C TRP A 155 13.92 -1.47 16.54
N ILE A 156 14.97 -0.91 15.92
CA ILE A 156 15.14 0.54 15.84
C ILE A 156 13.95 1.17 15.09
N THR A 157 13.64 0.67 13.90
CA THR A 157 12.59 1.26 13.03
C THR A 157 11.22 1.19 13.69
N PHE A 158 10.82 0.03 14.20
CA PHE A 158 9.48 -0.15 14.77
C PHE A 158 9.36 0.48 16.17
N ALA A 159 10.42 0.51 16.98
CA ALA A 159 10.40 1.27 18.24
C ALA A 159 10.29 2.77 17.97
N SER A 160 11.05 3.31 17.00
CA SER A 160 10.92 4.71 16.58
C SER A 160 9.52 5.02 16.05
N PHE A 161 8.94 4.11 15.25
CA PHE A 161 7.57 4.26 14.76
C PHE A 161 6.54 4.31 15.91
N ILE A 162 6.62 3.42 16.89
CA ILE A 162 5.71 3.42 18.05
C ILE A 162 5.86 4.71 18.87
N SER A 163 7.09 5.17 19.10
CA SER A 163 7.32 6.45 19.78
C SER A 163 6.69 7.62 19.03
N LEU A 164 6.85 7.66 17.70
CA LEU A 164 6.22 8.69 16.86
C LEU A 164 4.68 8.57 16.88
N MET A 165 4.16 7.34 16.84
CA MET A 165 2.72 7.07 16.92
C MET A 165 2.14 7.60 18.23
N LEU A 166 2.79 7.37 19.37
CA LEU A 166 2.33 7.85 20.67
C LEU A 166 2.22 9.38 20.70
N VAL A 167 3.18 10.09 20.13
CA VAL A 167 3.15 11.56 20.04
C VAL A 167 2.02 12.02 19.12
N PHE A 168 1.90 11.40 17.94
CA PHE A 168 0.90 11.78 16.95
C PHE A 168 -0.53 11.52 17.42
N VAL A 169 -0.78 10.44 18.13
CA VAL A 169 -2.15 10.07 18.55
C VAL A 169 -2.52 10.59 19.93
N ALA A 170 -1.59 11.24 20.64
CA ALA A 170 -1.79 11.76 21.99
C ALA A 170 -3.06 12.61 22.17
N PRO A 171 -3.46 13.49 21.21
CA PRO A 171 -4.69 14.27 21.33
C PRO A 171 -5.98 13.43 21.35
N THR A 172 -5.88 12.13 21.00
CA THR A 172 -7.02 11.24 20.80
C THR A 172 -7.01 10.03 21.75
N PHE A 173 -6.25 10.08 22.85
CA PHE A 173 -6.23 9.02 23.86
C PHE A 173 -7.58 8.83 24.58
N ASP A 174 -8.50 9.77 24.47
CA ASP A 174 -9.89 9.62 24.94
C ASP A 174 -10.73 8.72 24.01
N LYS A 175 -10.24 8.36 22.82
CA LYS A 175 -10.96 7.55 21.83
C LYS A 175 -10.58 6.08 21.90
N SER A 176 -11.58 5.20 21.91
CA SER A 176 -11.39 3.74 21.91
C SER A 176 -10.63 3.22 20.67
N PHE A 177 -10.89 3.80 19.50
CA PHE A 177 -10.18 3.41 18.27
C PHE A 177 -8.67 3.69 18.34
N THR A 178 -8.24 4.73 19.05
CA THR A 178 -6.81 5.01 19.24
C THR A 178 -6.14 3.91 20.08
N TRP A 179 -6.78 3.47 21.16
CA TRP A 179 -6.27 2.34 21.95
C TRP A 179 -6.23 1.04 21.15
N PHE A 180 -7.25 0.77 20.34
CA PHE A 180 -7.27 -0.42 19.48
C PHE A 180 -6.13 -0.41 18.45
N SER A 181 -5.94 0.72 17.76
CA SER A 181 -4.86 0.90 16.78
C SER A 181 -3.47 0.80 17.43
N LEU A 182 -3.26 1.40 18.60
CA LEU A 182 -2.01 1.30 19.36
C LEU A 182 -1.73 -0.15 19.79
N ALA A 183 -2.71 -0.81 20.40
CA ALA A 183 -2.57 -2.19 20.85
C ALA A 183 -2.27 -3.13 19.68
N LEU A 184 -2.95 -2.94 18.54
CA LEU A 184 -2.69 -3.70 17.31
C LEU A 184 -1.25 -3.47 16.83
N CYS A 185 -0.78 -2.22 16.74
CA CYS A 185 0.58 -1.91 16.31
C CYS A 185 1.63 -2.52 17.25
N ILE A 186 1.45 -2.39 18.57
CA ILE A 186 2.35 -2.98 19.57
C ILE A 186 2.39 -4.50 19.44
N LEU A 187 1.23 -5.15 19.35
CA LEU A 187 1.14 -6.59 19.17
C LEU A 187 1.83 -7.01 17.86
N LEU A 188 1.63 -6.24 16.79
CA LEU A 188 2.25 -6.53 15.50
C LEU A 188 3.78 -6.47 15.55
N VAL A 189 4.33 -5.51 16.30
CA VAL A 189 5.77 -5.34 16.48
C VAL A 189 6.37 -6.42 17.36
N LEU A 190 5.69 -6.81 18.44
CA LEU A 190 6.23 -7.74 19.45
C LEU A 190 6.13 -9.23 19.07
N THR A 191 5.12 -9.63 18.29
CA THR A 191 4.97 -11.04 17.93
C THR A 191 6.02 -11.49 16.89
N PRO A 192 6.50 -12.76 16.96
CA PRO A 192 7.52 -13.27 16.04
C PRO A 192 7.14 -13.12 14.57
N THR A 193 8.08 -12.65 13.76
CA THR A 193 7.89 -12.40 12.33
C THR A 193 9.19 -12.56 11.55
N ASP A 194 9.09 -12.59 10.22
CA ASP A 194 10.25 -12.41 9.34
C ASP A 194 10.65 -10.93 9.34
N HIS A 195 11.62 -10.59 10.20
CA HIS A 195 12.12 -9.21 10.37
C HIS A 195 12.57 -8.58 9.06
N ARG A 196 13.19 -9.37 8.17
CA ARG A 196 13.66 -8.87 6.87
C ARG A 196 12.47 -8.51 6.00
N PHE A 197 11.52 -9.43 5.83
CA PHE A 197 10.36 -9.16 4.98
C PHE A 197 9.49 -8.04 5.57
N ALA A 198 9.35 -7.96 6.89
CA ALA A 198 8.67 -6.85 7.57
C ALA A 198 9.34 -5.50 7.26
N MET A 199 10.66 -5.41 7.37
CA MET A 199 11.41 -4.19 7.04
C MET A 199 11.26 -3.78 5.57
N LEU A 200 11.33 -4.74 4.64
CA LEU A 200 11.15 -4.44 3.22
C LEU A 200 9.70 -4.03 2.89
N THR A 201 8.74 -4.60 3.59
CA THR A 201 7.32 -4.21 3.47
C THR A 201 7.12 -2.80 4.00
N PHE A 202 7.69 -2.48 5.16
CA PHE A 202 7.65 -1.15 5.75
C PHE A 202 8.28 -0.11 4.82
N ILE A 203 9.49 -0.38 4.29
CA ILE A 203 10.18 0.54 3.35
C ILE A 203 9.37 0.74 2.08
N ALA A 204 8.83 -0.33 1.48
CA ALA A 204 8.01 -0.23 0.28
C ALA A 204 6.71 0.54 0.54
N GLY A 205 6.05 0.29 1.67
CA GLY A 205 4.84 0.98 2.09
C GLY A 205 5.07 2.46 2.37
N SER A 206 6.11 2.82 3.13
CA SER A 206 6.48 4.21 3.38
C SER A 206 6.93 4.93 2.12
N GLY A 207 7.63 4.23 1.21
CA GLY A 207 8.06 4.78 -0.08
C GLY A 207 6.88 5.15 -0.98
N LEU A 208 5.90 4.25 -1.14
CA LEU A 208 4.68 4.58 -1.88
C LEU A 208 3.81 5.59 -1.13
N GLY A 209 3.70 5.44 0.19
CA GLY A 209 2.96 6.32 1.10
C GLY A 209 3.44 7.76 1.05
N TYR A 210 4.75 8.00 0.90
CA TYR A 210 5.29 9.35 0.73
C TYR A 210 4.64 10.08 -0.45
N PHE A 211 4.56 9.44 -1.62
CA PHE A 211 3.98 10.06 -2.81
C PHE A 211 2.46 10.20 -2.69
N LEU A 212 1.78 9.21 -2.09
CA LEU A 212 0.34 9.26 -1.85
C LEU A 212 -0.04 10.40 -0.90
N GLU A 213 0.67 10.54 0.22
CA GLU A 213 0.46 11.62 1.18
C GLU A 213 0.86 12.97 0.63
N LEU A 214 1.98 13.06 -0.10
CA LEU A 214 2.39 14.30 -0.75
C LEU A 214 1.29 14.76 -1.73
N TRP A 215 0.73 13.84 -2.51
CA TRP A 215 -0.37 14.16 -3.41
C TRP A 215 -1.62 14.60 -2.64
N GLY A 216 -2.14 13.74 -1.75
CA GLY A 216 -3.40 14.01 -1.08
C GLY A 216 -3.40 15.27 -0.22
N THR A 217 -2.32 15.51 0.52
CA THR A 217 -2.21 16.68 1.41
C THR A 217 -1.95 17.99 0.66
N THR A 218 -1.19 17.97 -0.46
CA THR A 218 -0.97 19.20 -1.25
C THR A 218 -2.15 19.58 -2.14
N ARG A 219 -3.09 18.67 -2.38
CA ARG A 219 -4.35 18.93 -3.11
C ARG A 219 -5.55 19.03 -2.16
N GLU A 220 -5.32 19.04 -0.85
CA GLU A 220 -6.36 19.10 0.17
C GLU A 220 -7.42 18.00 0.03
N CYS A 221 -7.05 16.86 -0.58
CA CYS A 221 -7.91 15.68 -0.60
C CYS A 221 -8.16 15.18 0.83
N TRP A 222 -7.13 15.28 1.67
CA TRP A 222 -7.25 15.15 3.11
C TRP A 222 -6.27 16.07 3.82
N THR A 223 -6.62 16.44 5.05
CA THR A 223 -5.82 17.31 5.91
C THR A 223 -5.71 16.68 7.29
N TYR A 224 -4.47 16.58 7.79
CA TYR A 224 -4.20 16.12 9.15
C TYR A 224 -4.33 17.25 10.15
N TYR A 225 -4.63 16.91 11.40
CA TYR A 225 -4.70 17.89 12.49
C TYR A 225 -3.38 18.66 12.71
N THR A 226 -2.24 18.10 12.26
CA THR A 226 -0.91 18.73 12.33
C THR A 226 -0.66 19.75 11.23
N LEU A 227 -1.50 19.78 10.18
CA LEU A 227 -1.37 20.64 9.00
C LEU A 227 -0.06 20.44 8.18
N GLU A 228 0.66 19.33 8.41
CA GLU A 228 1.88 19.00 7.68
C GLU A 228 1.59 18.43 6.28
N THR A 229 2.48 18.70 5.32
CA THR A 229 2.35 18.25 3.91
C THR A 229 3.66 17.67 3.35
N PRO A 230 3.83 16.34 3.26
CA PRO A 230 3.09 15.30 3.98
C PRO A 230 3.57 15.17 5.44
N PRO A 231 2.72 14.72 6.38
CA PRO A 231 3.14 14.43 7.74
C PRO A 231 4.06 13.22 7.78
N LEU A 232 5.17 13.33 8.51
CA LEU A 232 6.14 12.21 8.61
C LEU A 232 5.48 10.95 9.18
N PHE A 233 4.63 11.11 10.20
CA PHE A 233 3.92 9.98 10.79
C PHE A 233 3.03 9.27 9.76
N ALA A 234 2.25 10.02 8.97
CA ALA A 234 1.36 9.46 7.97
C ALA A 234 2.12 8.63 6.93
N VAL A 235 3.25 9.17 6.44
CA VAL A 235 4.13 8.45 5.51
C VAL A 235 4.61 7.12 6.10
N LEU A 236 5.06 7.12 7.35
CA LEU A 236 5.52 5.90 8.02
C LEU A 236 4.36 4.95 8.40
N ALA A 237 3.16 5.50 8.62
CA ALA A 237 1.95 4.74 8.92
C ALA A 237 1.51 3.90 7.72
N HIS A 238 1.72 4.36 6.48
CA HIS A 238 1.57 3.51 5.28
C HIS A 238 2.49 2.29 5.30
N GLY A 239 3.75 2.48 5.74
CA GLY A 239 4.69 1.39 5.97
C GLY A 239 4.18 0.37 6.99
N MET A 240 3.69 0.85 8.13
CA MET A 240 3.13 -0.02 9.17
C MET A 240 1.83 -0.71 8.72
N ALA A 241 0.96 -0.01 8.00
CA ALA A 241 -0.27 -0.56 7.43
C ALA A 241 0.05 -1.71 6.46
N ALA A 242 1.05 -1.54 5.59
CA ALA A 242 1.49 -2.60 4.69
C ALA A 242 1.99 -3.85 5.45
N VAL A 243 2.75 -3.65 6.54
CA VAL A 243 3.18 -4.75 7.42
C VAL A 243 1.97 -5.44 8.06
N ALA A 244 1.01 -4.67 8.57
CA ALA A 244 -0.22 -5.19 9.15
C ALA A 244 -1.02 -6.03 8.14
N PHE A 245 -1.17 -5.54 6.91
CA PHE A 245 -1.88 -6.24 5.85
C PHE A 245 -1.19 -7.53 5.44
N TRP A 246 0.13 -7.50 5.25
CA TRP A 246 0.89 -8.70 4.97
C TRP A 246 0.69 -9.75 6.08
N ARG A 247 0.78 -9.34 7.34
CA ARG A 247 0.59 -10.24 8.49
C ARG A 247 -0.83 -10.78 8.61
N ALA A 248 -1.85 -9.95 8.38
CA ALA A 248 -3.23 -10.38 8.31
C ALA A 248 -3.43 -11.43 7.20
N GLY A 249 -2.81 -11.22 6.03
CA GLY A 249 -2.82 -12.19 4.93
C GLY A 249 -2.17 -13.53 5.32
N LEU A 250 -1.07 -13.52 6.08
CA LEU A 250 -0.47 -14.76 6.61
C LEU A 250 -1.40 -15.48 7.59
N MET A 251 -2.03 -14.75 8.52
CA MET A 251 -2.96 -15.33 9.47
C MET A 251 -4.17 -15.95 8.78
N LEU A 252 -4.76 -15.27 7.80
CA LEU A 252 -5.87 -15.80 7.00
C LEU A 252 -5.47 -17.07 6.25
N LYS A 253 -4.27 -17.11 5.66
CA LYS A 253 -3.75 -18.34 5.02
C LYS A 253 -3.58 -19.49 6.01
N MET A 254 -3.09 -19.22 7.21
CA MET A 254 -2.93 -20.24 8.25
C MET A 254 -4.28 -20.79 8.70
N LEU A 255 -5.27 -19.92 8.92
CA LEU A 255 -6.64 -20.33 9.28
C LEU A 255 -7.25 -21.15 8.14
N TRP A 256 -7.18 -20.67 6.91
CA TRP A 256 -7.71 -21.37 5.74
C TRP A 256 -7.06 -22.73 5.48
N GLY A 257 -5.74 -22.83 5.73
CA GLY A 257 -4.99 -24.10 5.64
C GLY A 257 -5.43 -25.12 6.69
N ARG A 258 -5.79 -24.67 7.90
CA ARG A 258 -6.34 -25.54 8.97
C ARG A 258 -7.74 -26.06 8.65
N PHE A 259 -8.53 -25.31 7.86
CA PHE A 259 -9.87 -25.74 7.41
C PHE A 259 -9.85 -26.65 6.15
N GLY A 260 -8.69 -27.18 5.74
CA GLY A 260 -8.62 -28.32 4.81
C GLY A 260 -8.72 -28.00 3.31
N PHE A 261 -8.74 -26.73 2.91
CA PHE A 261 -8.88 -26.34 1.50
C PHE A 261 -7.56 -26.20 0.72
N SER A 262 -6.41 -26.56 1.31
CA SER A 262 -5.14 -26.63 0.58
C SER A 262 -4.33 -27.82 1.04
N LYS A 263 -4.37 -28.90 0.24
CA LYS A 263 -3.32 -29.93 0.32
C LYS A 263 -2.00 -29.24 -0.05
N PRO A 264 -0.97 -29.27 0.80
CA PRO A 264 0.36 -28.87 0.37
C PRO A 264 0.79 -29.83 -0.74
N GLN A 265 0.99 -29.32 -1.96
CA GLN A 265 1.81 -30.02 -2.93
C GLN A 265 3.23 -30.04 -2.35
N PRO A 266 3.83 -31.22 -2.11
CA PRO A 266 5.22 -31.29 -1.69
C PRO A 266 6.05 -30.63 -2.79
N ALA A 267 6.84 -29.63 -2.40
CA ALA A 267 7.82 -29.02 -3.28
C ALA A 267 8.72 -30.12 -3.84
N GLN A 268 8.61 -30.38 -5.15
CA GLN A 268 9.61 -31.19 -5.84
C GLN A 268 10.88 -30.35 -5.90
N VAL A 269 11.90 -30.85 -5.20
CA VAL A 269 13.29 -30.42 -5.32
C VAL A 269 13.78 -30.83 -6.69
N GLN A 270 13.96 -29.86 -7.60
CA GLN A 270 14.94 -29.88 -8.69
C GLN A 270 15.43 -28.45 -8.96
#